data_AF-A0A3D1IYI3-F1
#
_entry.id   AF-A0A3D1IYI3-F1
#
_cell.length_a   1.000
_cell.length_b   1.000
_cell.length_c   1.000
_cell.angle_alpha   90.00
_cell.angle_beta   90.00
_cell.angle_gamma   90.00
#
_symmetry.space_group_name_H-M   'P 1'
#
loop_
_entity.id
_entity.type
_entity.pdbx_description
1 polymer ?
#
loop_
_entity_poly.entity_id
_entity_poly.type
_entity_poly.pdbx_seq_one_letter_code
_entity_poly.pdbx_strand_id
1 'polypeptide(L)'
;DKVIKIIRESDEPKPALMQAFKLSDRQAEDILEIRLRQLARLETIKIQQELAELRKEKSALQDLLDNPASMKRLVIKEIEADEKQFGDARRTLIEAAEKAVVEQKVIDEAVTVVISQKGWVRARTGHGHDAGQFTFKAGDGLYGTFECRTTDNLLAFGSNGRIYSVGVALLPGARGDGVPITTLVDLSSGTRILHYFVGAADTTLLLASSAGYGFTAKAGDMVSRVKGGKAFITLDEGDEPLVPGVVADNVSAIACLSEKGRLLVFGLDEIKTLSGGGRGVILMDLEKNEKLLAAQPISQRGVIVSGTGRGGKAQEVALSASGLAIHIGKRARKGKTLEAKIKPSGLAVPK
;
A
#
# COMPACT_ATOMS: atom_id res chain seq x y z
N ASP A 1 81.24 -23.15 32.07
CA ASP A 1 82.37 -24.09 31.86
C ASP A 1 82.42 -24.72 30.48
N LYS A 2 81.40 -25.47 30.03
CA LYS A 2 81.42 -26.12 28.70
C LYS A 2 81.59 -25.15 27.51
N VAL A 3 80.95 -23.98 27.57
CA VAL A 3 81.11 -22.89 26.56
C VAL A 3 82.55 -22.37 26.52
N ILE A 4 83.15 -22.12 27.69
CA ILE A 4 84.53 -21.61 27.81
C ILE A 4 85.54 -22.64 27.27
N LYS A 5 85.31 -23.94 27.53
CA LYS A 5 86.15 -25.01 27.02
C LYS A 5 86.16 -25.04 25.49
N ILE A 6 84.99 -24.97 24.86
CA ILE A 6 84.86 -24.95 23.39
C ILE A 6 85.55 -23.71 22.78
N ILE A 7 85.42 -22.53 23.41
CA ILE A 7 86.09 -21.31 22.94
C ILE A 7 87.61 -21.40 23.01
N ARG A 8 88.17 -22.11 24.01
CA ARG A 8 89.63 -22.23 24.20
C ARG A 8 90.28 -23.34 23.37
N GLU A 9 89.55 -24.39 23.04
CA GLU A 9 90.08 -25.61 22.39
C GLU A 9 89.79 -25.67 20.87
N SER A 10 88.96 -24.76 20.35
CA SER A 10 88.60 -24.73 18.93
C SER A 10 89.28 -23.57 18.20
N ASP A 11 89.84 -23.85 17.02
CA ASP A 11 90.42 -22.84 16.13
C ASP A 11 89.36 -21.87 15.59
N GLU A 12 88.11 -22.33 15.45
CA GLU A 12 86.95 -21.53 15.05
C GLU A 12 85.81 -21.67 16.07
N PRO A 13 85.78 -20.84 17.14
CA PRO A 13 84.83 -20.95 18.24
C PRO A 13 83.35 -20.82 17.82
N LYS A 14 83.05 -19.99 16.82
CA LYS A 14 81.66 -19.67 16.43
C LYS A 14 80.92 -20.87 15.80
N PRO A 15 81.43 -21.53 14.74
CA PRO A 15 80.82 -22.76 14.22
C PRO A 15 80.73 -23.89 15.26
N ALA A 16 81.75 -24.03 16.10
CA ALA A 16 81.79 -25.06 17.14
C ALA A 16 80.70 -24.86 18.22
N LEU A 17 80.44 -23.62 18.64
CA LEU A 17 79.35 -23.29 19.56
C LEU A 17 77.97 -23.52 18.95
N MET A 18 77.79 -23.16 17.68
CA MET A 18 76.54 -23.40 16.94
C MET A 18 76.22 -24.89 16.88
N GLN A 19 77.20 -25.74 16.54
CA GLN A 19 76.99 -27.19 16.45
C GLN A 19 76.74 -27.83 17.83
N ALA A 20 77.47 -27.42 18.87
CA ALA A 20 77.39 -28.02 20.19
C ALA A 20 76.10 -27.68 20.96
N PHE A 21 75.57 -26.47 20.78
CA PHE A 21 74.40 -25.97 21.51
C PHE A 21 73.17 -25.70 20.62
N LYS A 22 73.25 -26.01 19.33
CA LYS A 22 72.20 -25.77 18.32
C LYS A 22 71.76 -24.30 18.29
N LEU A 23 72.72 -23.39 18.34
CA LEU A 23 72.49 -21.95 18.35
C LEU A 23 72.41 -21.39 16.93
N SER A 24 71.71 -20.28 16.76
CA SER A 24 71.78 -19.50 15.53
C SER A 24 73.12 -18.73 15.42
N ASP A 25 73.46 -18.29 14.21
CA ASP A 25 74.68 -17.50 13.97
C ASP A 25 74.74 -16.25 14.88
N ARG A 26 73.61 -15.54 14.99
CA ARG A 26 73.47 -14.35 15.86
C ARG A 26 73.62 -14.68 17.33
N GLN A 27 73.01 -15.78 17.80
CA GLN A 27 73.13 -16.20 19.21
C GLN A 27 74.57 -16.61 19.56
N ALA A 28 75.29 -17.23 18.62
CA ALA A 28 76.68 -17.60 18.82
C ALA A 28 77.59 -16.37 18.86
N GLU A 29 77.34 -15.38 18.00
CA GLU A 29 78.05 -14.08 18.03
C GLU A 29 77.80 -13.36 19.37
N ASP A 30 76.53 -13.22 19.78
CA ASP A 30 76.16 -12.55 21.03
C ASP A 30 76.85 -13.18 22.25
N ILE A 31 77.04 -14.51 22.26
CA ILE A 31 77.76 -15.23 23.32
C ILE A 31 79.26 -14.92 23.31
N LEU A 32 79.87 -14.79 22.14
CA LEU A 32 81.29 -14.45 22.01
C LEU A 32 81.57 -13.00 22.42
N GLU A 33 80.60 -12.10 22.24
CA GLU A 33 80.69 -10.71 22.65
C GLU A 33 80.40 -10.47 24.16
N ILE A 34 80.01 -11.50 24.92
CA ILE A 34 79.74 -11.37 26.36
C ILE A 34 81.00 -10.92 27.11
N ARG A 35 80.89 -9.81 27.84
CA ARG A 35 81.95 -9.32 28.74
C ARG A 35 81.88 -10.07 30.07
N LEU A 36 83.02 -10.39 30.66
CA LEU A 36 83.10 -11.14 31.94
C LEU A 36 82.24 -10.52 33.08
N ARG A 37 82.10 -9.19 33.12
CA ARG A 37 81.24 -8.49 34.10
C ARG A 37 79.76 -8.83 33.99
N GLN A 38 79.29 -9.24 32.81
CA GLN A 38 77.90 -9.62 32.53
C GLN A 38 77.57 -11.04 33.02
N LEU A 39 78.58 -11.82 33.43
CA LEU A 39 78.39 -13.13 34.07
C LEU A 39 78.13 -13.02 35.59
N ALA A 40 78.08 -11.79 36.14
CA ALA A 40 77.77 -11.57 37.54
C ALA A 40 76.31 -11.98 37.86
N ARG A 41 76.08 -12.50 39.07
CA ARG A 41 74.75 -12.98 39.51
C ARG A 41 73.64 -11.92 39.39
N LEU A 42 73.95 -10.64 39.63
CA LEU A 42 73.00 -9.54 39.49
C LEU A 42 72.56 -9.33 38.04
N GLU A 43 73.47 -9.46 37.08
CA GLU A 43 73.15 -9.35 35.65
C GLU A 43 72.30 -10.53 35.19
N THR A 44 72.54 -11.73 35.71
CA THR A 44 71.66 -12.89 35.47
C THR A 44 70.24 -12.63 35.97
N ILE A 45 70.07 -12.03 37.16
CA ILE A 45 68.74 -11.71 37.71
C ILE A 45 68.03 -10.67 36.82
N LYS A 46 68.72 -9.63 36.36
CA LYS A 46 68.15 -8.62 35.46
C LYS A 46 67.67 -9.26 34.15
N ILE A 47 68.51 -10.10 33.53
CA ILE A 47 68.15 -10.81 32.29
C ILE A 47 66.93 -11.71 32.52
N GLN A 48 66.85 -12.38 33.68
CA GLN A 48 65.69 -13.21 34.01
C GLN A 48 64.40 -12.39 34.19
N GLN A 49 64.48 -11.21 34.80
CA GLN A 49 63.36 -10.29 34.96
C GLN A 49 62.89 -9.75 33.61
N GLU A 50 63.81 -9.23 32.80
CA GLU A 50 63.52 -8.73 31.46
C GLU A 50 62.92 -9.83 30.58
N LEU A 51 63.48 -11.04 30.62
CA LEU A 51 62.93 -12.18 29.89
C LEU A 51 61.51 -12.53 30.36
N ALA A 52 61.21 -12.42 31.65
CA ALA A 52 59.87 -12.66 32.18
C ALA A 52 58.87 -11.60 31.72
N GLU A 53 59.26 -10.33 31.70
CA GLU A 53 58.47 -9.21 31.20
C GLU A 53 58.19 -9.36 29.70
N LEU A 54 59.22 -9.60 28.89
CA LEU A 54 59.08 -9.81 27.45
C LEU A 54 58.22 -11.04 27.13
N ARG A 55 58.32 -12.12 27.91
CA ARG A 55 57.44 -13.29 27.75
C ARG A 55 55.99 -12.97 28.06
N LYS A 56 55.73 -12.16 29.10
CA LYS A 56 54.39 -11.71 29.46
C LYS A 56 53.81 -10.80 28.38
N GLU A 57 54.59 -9.85 27.89
CA GLU A 57 54.22 -8.97 26.79
C GLU A 57 53.92 -9.76 25.52
N LYS A 58 54.83 -10.66 25.13
CA LYS A 58 54.61 -11.56 23.99
C LYS A 58 53.29 -12.33 24.12
N SER A 59 53.02 -12.91 25.30
CA SER A 59 51.78 -13.67 25.51
C SER A 59 50.53 -12.79 25.38
N ALA A 60 50.58 -11.54 25.85
CA ALA A 60 49.46 -10.60 25.75
C ALA A 60 49.23 -10.16 24.29
N LEU A 61 50.30 -9.84 23.56
CA LEU A 61 50.24 -9.48 22.14
C LEU A 61 49.76 -10.66 21.29
N GLN A 62 50.21 -11.87 21.60
CA GLN A 62 49.80 -13.08 20.88
C GLN A 62 48.31 -13.38 21.12
N ASP A 63 47.80 -13.26 22.35
CA ASP A 63 46.35 -13.38 22.61
C ASP A 63 45.55 -12.34 21.82
N LEU A 64 46.05 -11.10 21.74
CA LEU A 64 45.39 -10.04 20.98
C LEU A 64 45.31 -10.37 19.48
N LEU A 65 46.38 -10.94 18.90
CA LEU A 65 46.44 -11.31 17.49
C LEU A 65 45.63 -12.57 17.16
N ASP A 66 45.69 -13.59 18.02
CA ASP A 66 45.09 -14.90 17.75
C ASP A 66 43.60 -14.95 18.16
N ASN A 67 43.15 -14.05 19.04
CA ASN A 67 41.78 -14.04 19.54
C ASN A 67 41.00 -12.80 19.06
N PRO A 68 40.09 -12.96 18.07
CA PRO A 68 39.24 -11.86 17.59
C PRO A 68 38.41 -11.18 18.69
N ALA A 69 38.04 -11.90 19.75
CA ALA A 69 37.28 -11.31 20.85
C ALA A 69 38.16 -10.38 21.71
N SER A 70 39.43 -10.71 21.92
CA SER A 70 40.40 -9.84 22.59
C SER A 70 40.64 -8.57 21.77
N MET A 71 40.84 -8.70 20.45
CA MET A 71 40.97 -7.55 19.54
C MET A 71 39.75 -6.65 19.59
N LYS A 72 38.54 -7.22 19.49
CA LYS A 72 37.29 -6.44 19.54
C LYS A 72 37.14 -5.67 20.85
N ARG A 73 37.52 -6.28 21.99
CA ARG A 73 37.49 -5.59 23.30
C ARG A 73 38.46 -4.42 23.37
N LEU A 74 39.67 -4.56 22.80
CA LEU A 74 40.63 -3.47 22.74
C LEU A 74 40.09 -2.30 21.91
N VAL A 75 39.57 -2.58 20.70
CA VAL A 75 39.01 -1.56 19.81
C VAL A 75 37.85 -0.80 20.47
N ILE A 76 36.94 -1.51 21.14
CA ILE A 76 35.84 -0.86 21.88
C ILE A 76 36.40 0.07 22.96
N LYS A 77 37.38 -0.41 23.74
CA LYS A 77 37.97 0.37 24.82
C LYS A 77 38.67 1.65 24.31
N GLU A 78 39.34 1.57 23.17
CA GLU A 78 39.98 2.72 22.53
C GLU A 78 38.94 3.72 22.00
N ILE A 79 37.88 3.25 21.31
CA ILE A 79 36.78 4.11 20.84
C ILE A 79 36.07 4.81 22.02
N GLU A 80 35.80 4.11 23.11
CA GLU A 80 35.17 4.70 24.31
C GLU A 80 36.08 5.73 25.01
N ALA A 81 37.40 5.54 24.95
CA ALA A 81 38.35 6.52 25.46
C ALA A 81 38.36 7.78 24.58
N ASP A 82 38.36 7.61 23.26
CA ASP A 82 38.30 8.71 22.30
C ASP A 82 36.98 9.48 22.39
N GLU A 83 35.84 8.79 22.56
CA GLU A 83 34.54 9.42 22.79
C GLU A 83 34.55 10.30 24.05
N LYS A 84 35.19 9.86 25.13
CA LYS A 84 35.31 10.64 26.37
C LYS A 84 36.26 11.83 26.23
N GLN A 85 37.34 11.68 25.47
CA GLN A 85 38.35 12.72 25.32
C GLN A 85 37.92 13.80 24.32
N PHE A 86 37.19 13.42 23.26
CA PHE A 86 36.91 14.29 22.12
C PHE A 86 35.42 14.46 21.79
N GLY A 87 34.51 13.74 22.45
CA GLY A 87 33.08 13.82 22.20
C GLY A 87 32.47 15.16 22.63
N ASP A 88 31.58 15.70 21.79
CA ASP A 88 30.74 16.85 22.13
C ASP A 88 29.25 16.57 21.86
N ALA A 89 28.38 17.36 22.50
CA ALA A 89 26.95 17.26 22.25
C ALA A 89 26.62 17.77 20.84
N ARG A 90 25.67 17.09 20.17
CA ARG A 90 25.19 17.49 18.85
C ARG A 90 24.68 18.94 18.88
N ARG A 91 25.24 19.78 18.03
CA ARG A 91 24.88 21.21 17.94
C ARG A 91 23.63 21.48 17.09
N THR A 92 23.28 20.57 16.19
CA THR A 92 22.15 20.72 15.25
C THR A 92 20.92 19.96 15.73
N LEU A 93 19.75 20.60 15.62
CA LEU A 93 18.44 19.96 15.84
C LEU A 93 18.01 19.24 14.55
N ILE A 94 17.49 18.03 14.65
CA ILE A 94 16.85 17.35 13.52
C ILE A 94 15.36 17.62 13.62
N GLU A 95 14.87 18.54 12.79
CA GLU A 95 13.44 18.79 12.63
C GLU A 95 12.89 17.94 11.49
N ALA A 96 11.67 17.41 11.67
CA ALA A 96 10.96 16.78 10.57
C ALA A 96 10.63 17.85 9.53
N ALA A 97 11.15 17.69 8.31
CA ALA A 97 10.84 18.62 7.23
C ALA A 97 9.33 18.73 7.04
N GLU A 98 8.77 19.93 7.20
CA GLU A 98 7.47 20.24 6.61
C GLU A 98 7.64 20.09 5.10
N LYS A 99 7.10 19.00 4.56
CA LYS A 99 6.96 18.87 3.11
C LYS A 99 6.09 20.04 2.68
N ALA A 100 6.70 21.04 2.06
CA ALA A 100 5.99 21.98 1.21
C ALA A 100 5.36 21.14 0.09
N VAL A 101 4.16 20.63 0.35
CA VAL A 101 3.24 20.27 -0.72
C VAL A 101 3.01 21.59 -1.41
N VAL A 102 3.53 21.73 -2.62
CA VAL A 102 3.06 22.77 -3.52
C VAL A 102 1.59 22.44 -3.72
N GLU A 103 0.73 22.99 -2.86
CA GLU A 103 -0.70 23.00 -3.05
C GLU A 103 -0.90 23.83 -4.31
N GLN A 104 -0.89 23.15 -5.44
CA GLN A 104 -1.34 23.73 -6.69
C GLN A 104 -2.77 24.14 -6.42
N LYS A 105 -2.98 25.43 -6.18
CA LYS A 105 -4.26 25.98 -5.77
C LYS A 105 -5.22 25.75 -6.92
N VAL A 106 -5.99 24.66 -6.84
CA VAL A 106 -7.00 24.33 -7.83
C VAL A 106 -8.04 25.41 -7.75
N ILE A 107 -8.23 26.13 -8.85
CA ILE A 107 -9.28 27.14 -8.96
C ILE A 107 -10.60 26.39 -8.94
N ASP A 108 -11.46 26.70 -7.97
CA ASP A 108 -12.79 26.11 -7.84
C ASP A 108 -13.72 26.65 -8.94
N GLU A 109 -14.03 25.79 -9.91
CA GLU A 109 -14.93 26.09 -11.02
C GLU A 109 -15.98 24.99 -11.17
N ALA A 110 -17.19 25.38 -11.55
CA ALA A 110 -18.25 24.46 -11.92
C ALA A 110 -17.90 23.78 -13.26
N VAL A 111 -17.87 22.45 -13.27
CA VAL A 111 -17.57 21.66 -14.46
C VAL A 111 -18.50 20.45 -14.58
N THR A 112 -18.74 20.00 -15.79
CA THR A 112 -19.38 18.72 -16.09
C THR A 112 -18.34 17.74 -16.61
N VAL A 113 -18.14 16.66 -15.87
CA VAL A 113 -17.30 15.54 -16.31
C VAL A 113 -18.13 14.61 -17.18
N VAL A 114 -17.60 14.29 -18.35
CA VAL A 114 -18.23 13.42 -19.35
C VAL A 114 -17.42 12.15 -19.44
N ILE A 115 -18.08 11.01 -19.26
CA ILE A 115 -17.46 9.70 -19.28
C ILE A 115 -18.12 8.84 -20.36
N SER A 116 -17.30 8.18 -21.18
CA SER A 116 -17.77 7.23 -22.19
C SER A 116 -17.86 5.80 -21.65
N GLN A 117 -18.60 4.93 -22.35
CA GLN A 117 -18.71 3.50 -22.01
C GLN A 117 -17.36 2.78 -22.09
N LYS A 118 -16.45 3.22 -22.97
CA LYS A 118 -15.08 2.72 -23.04
C LYS A 118 -14.11 3.42 -22.08
N GLY A 119 -14.61 4.25 -21.16
CA GLY A 119 -13.79 4.89 -20.12
C GLY A 119 -12.95 6.07 -20.61
N TRP A 120 -13.37 6.77 -21.66
CA TRP A 120 -12.79 8.06 -22.03
C TRP A 120 -13.38 9.15 -21.14
N VAL A 121 -12.50 10.00 -20.59
CA VAL A 121 -12.87 11.04 -19.62
C VAL A 121 -12.43 12.41 -20.11
N ARG A 122 -13.31 13.39 -19.97
CA ARG A 122 -13.04 14.82 -20.22
C ARG A 122 -13.90 15.70 -19.32
N ALA A 123 -13.45 16.92 -19.06
CA ALA A 123 -14.18 17.92 -18.30
C ALA A 123 -14.58 19.11 -19.20
N ARG A 124 -15.83 19.56 -19.06
CA ARG A 124 -16.36 20.75 -19.73
C ARG A 124 -16.74 21.80 -18.70
N THR A 125 -16.35 23.04 -18.91
CA THR A 125 -16.68 24.16 -18.00
C THR A 125 -18.19 24.43 -17.99
N GLY A 126 -18.73 24.74 -16.81
CA GLY A 126 -20.16 25.00 -16.56
C GLY A 126 -20.97 23.74 -16.28
N HIS A 127 -22.17 23.94 -15.75
CA HIS A 127 -23.22 22.92 -15.57
C HIS A 127 -24.35 23.12 -16.60
N GLY A 128 -25.31 22.20 -16.65
CA GLY A 128 -26.50 22.32 -17.51
C GLY A 128 -26.26 21.99 -18.98
N HIS A 129 -25.18 21.26 -19.30
CA HIS A 129 -24.92 20.82 -20.67
C HIS A 129 -25.87 19.70 -21.07
N ASP A 130 -26.41 19.78 -22.28
CA ASP A 130 -27.19 18.69 -22.86
C ASP A 130 -26.28 17.50 -23.17
N ALA A 131 -26.55 16.38 -22.50
CA ALA A 131 -25.80 15.14 -22.64
C ALA A 131 -25.86 14.56 -24.07
N GLY A 132 -26.91 14.86 -24.83
CA GLY A 132 -27.07 14.41 -26.22
C GLY A 132 -26.13 15.10 -27.22
N GLN A 133 -25.54 16.23 -26.84
CA GLN A 133 -24.62 16.98 -27.70
C GLN A 133 -23.17 16.47 -27.65
N PHE A 134 -22.86 15.58 -26.71
CA PHE A 134 -21.52 15.04 -26.58
C PHE A 134 -21.24 14.02 -27.68
N THR A 135 -20.16 14.26 -28.44
CA THR A 135 -19.65 13.32 -29.44
C THR A 135 -18.64 12.36 -28.84
N PHE A 136 -18.56 11.16 -29.40
CA PHE A 136 -17.68 10.08 -28.98
C PHE A 136 -17.05 9.39 -30.19
N LYS A 137 -16.01 8.58 -29.95
CA LYS A 137 -15.38 7.75 -30.97
C LYS A 137 -16.36 6.73 -31.56
N ALA A 138 -16.05 6.25 -32.76
CA ALA A 138 -16.83 5.22 -33.42
C ALA A 138 -16.99 3.97 -32.52
N GLY A 139 -18.23 3.54 -32.32
CA GLY A 139 -18.59 2.40 -31.47
C GLY A 139 -18.39 2.64 -29.98
N ASP A 140 -18.31 3.89 -29.55
CA ASP A 140 -18.38 4.31 -28.14
C ASP A 140 -19.64 5.16 -27.91
N GLY A 141 -20.03 5.33 -26.65
CA GLY A 141 -21.23 6.05 -26.28
C GLY A 141 -21.13 6.65 -24.88
N LEU A 142 -22.15 7.38 -24.47
CA LEU A 142 -22.19 7.98 -23.14
C LEU A 142 -22.36 6.91 -22.06
N TYR A 143 -21.47 6.91 -21.06
CA TYR A 143 -21.70 6.23 -19.79
C TYR A 143 -22.52 7.13 -18.86
N GLY A 144 -22.05 8.37 -18.67
CA GLY A 144 -22.69 9.32 -17.78
C GLY A 144 -22.03 10.69 -17.80
N THR A 145 -22.78 11.68 -17.34
CA THR A 145 -22.33 13.05 -17.14
C THR A 145 -22.52 13.41 -15.68
N PHE A 146 -21.51 14.05 -15.08
CA PHE A 146 -21.49 14.37 -13.67
C PHE A 146 -21.18 15.85 -13.50
N GLU A 147 -22.12 16.60 -12.94
CA GLU A 147 -21.93 17.99 -12.56
C GLU A 147 -21.21 18.04 -11.22
N CYS A 148 -20.03 18.65 -11.21
CA CYS A 148 -19.14 18.67 -10.06
C CYS A 148 -18.29 19.94 -10.08
N ARG A 149 -17.35 20.03 -9.15
CA ARG A 149 -16.37 21.11 -9.08
C ARG A 149 -14.99 20.60 -9.46
N THR A 150 -14.11 21.46 -9.94
CA THR A 150 -12.71 21.12 -10.28
C THR A 150 -11.93 20.54 -9.09
N THR A 151 -12.32 20.88 -7.86
CA THR A 151 -11.75 20.36 -6.61
C THR A 151 -12.18 18.93 -6.27
N ASP A 152 -13.20 18.41 -6.94
CA ASP A 152 -13.72 17.07 -6.68
C ASP A 152 -12.84 15.98 -7.31
N ASN A 153 -13.15 14.74 -7.01
CA ASN A 153 -12.47 13.57 -7.57
C ASN A 153 -13.44 12.72 -8.39
N LEU A 154 -12.93 12.21 -9.51
CA LEU A 154 -13.51 11.10 -10.23
C LEU A 154 -13.08 9.80 -9.56
N LEU A 155 -14.05 8.97 -9.20
CA LEU A 155 -13.87 7.62 -8.68
C LEU A 155 -14.23 6.60 -9.75
N ALA A 156 -13.29 5.71 -10.07
CA ALA A 156 -13.45 4.60 -11.00
C ALA A 156 -13.43 3.28 -10.23
N PHE A 157 -14.48 2.48 -10.36
CA PHE A 157 -14.68 1.23 -9.64
C PHE A 157 -14.17 0.05 -10.47
N GLY A 158 -13.11 -0.59 -10.00
CA GLY A 158 -12.53 -1.77 -10.63
C GLY A 158 -13.32 -3.04 -10.34
N SER A 159 -13.29 -3.98 -11.28
CA SER A 159 -13.93 -5.31 -11.16
C SER A 159 -13.41 -6.14 -9.99
N ASN A 160 -12.24 -5.79 -9.43
CA ASN A 160 -11.63 -6.44 -8.27
C ASN A 160 -11.96 -5.74 -6.93
N GLY A 161 -12.88 -4.77 -6.92
CA GLY A 161 -13.27 -4.04 -5.71
C GLY A 161 -12.28 -2.94 -5.28
N ARG A 162 -11.23 -2.69 -6.07
CA ARG A 162 -10.37 -1.52 -5.91
C ARG A 162 -11.03 -0.29 -6.53
N ILE A 163 -10.86 0.86 -5.90
CA ILE A 163 -11.33 2.15 -6.38
C ILE A 163 -10.12 3.01 -6.73
N TYR A 164 -10.15 3.59 -7.92
CA TYR A 164 -9.11 4.47 -8.44
C TYR A 164 -9.65 5.90 -8.47
N SER A 165 -8.86 6.86 -7.98
CA SER A 165 -9.28 8.25 -7.89
C SER A 165 -8.40 9.15 -8.75
N VAL A 166 -9.02 10.09 -9.45
CA VAL A 166 -8.35 11.12 -10.25
C VAL A 166 -8.98 12.47 -9.94
N GLY A 167 -8.17 13.47 -9.62
CA GLY A 167 -8.67 14.84 -9.42
C GLY A 167 -9.28 15.40 -10.71
N VAL A 168 -10.44 16.02 -10.62
CA VAL A 168 -11.18 16.55 -11.79
C VAL A 168 -10.34 17.60 -12.53
N ALA A 169 -9.55 18.41 -11.82
CA ALA A 169 -8.62 19.37 -12.40
C ALA A 169 -7.53 18.77 -13.31
N LEU A 170 -7.26 17.46 -13.22
CA LEU A 170 -6.29 16.77 -14.09
C LEU A 170 -6.91 16.24 -15.38
N LEU A 171 -8.25 16.28 -15.51
CA LEU A 171 -8.93 15.81 -16.70
C LEU A 171 -8.70 16.78 -17.87
N PRO A 172 -8.59 16.27 -19.11
CA PRO A 172 -8.49 17.13 -20.29
C PRO A 172 -9.77 17.96 -20.45
N GLY A 173 -9.64 19.15 -21.01
CA GLY A 173 -10.78 19.99 -21.35
C GLY A 173 -11.70 19.38 -22.41
N ALA A 174 -12.82 20.05 -22.69
CA ALA A 174 -13.91 19.52 -23.52
C ALA A 174 -13.58 19.26 -25.01
N ARG A 175 -12.41 19.73 -25.50
CA ARG A 175 -12.02 19.57 -26.90
C ARG A 175 -11.54 18.14 -27.17
N GLY A 176 -12.06 17.52 -28.23
CA GLY A 176 -11.74 16.15 -28.60
C GLY A 176 -12.41 15.11 -27.69
N ASP A 177 -12.05 13.85 -27.84
CA ASP A 177 -12.70 12.73 -27.14
C ASP A 177 -12.28 12.57 -25.66
N GLY A 178 -11.32 13.36 -25.19
CA GLY A 178 -10.72 13.21 -23.86
C GLY A 178 -9.51 12.27 -23.86
N VAL A 179 -9.25 11.65 -22.71
CA VAL A 179 -8.20 10.62 -22.54
C VAL A 179 -8.79 9.36 -21.92
N PRO A 180 -8.22 8.16 -22.17
CA PRO A 180 -8.63 6.96 -21.47
C PRO A 180 -8.31 7.09 -19.98
N ILE A 181 -9.23 6.70 -19.09
CA ILE A 181 -8.98 6.72 -17.64
C ILE A 181 -7.75 5.89 -17.24
N THR A 182 -7.45 4.84 -18.00
CA THR A 182 -6.30 3.96 -17.80
C THR A 182 -4.94 4.64 -17.99
N THR A 183 -4.89 5.85 -18.59
CA THR A 183 -3.63 6.63 -18.66
C THR A 183 -3.39 7.46 -17.40
N LEU A 184 -4.42 7.63 -16.55
CA LEU A 184 -4.37 8.44 -15.33
C LEU A 184 -4.20 7.60 -14.07
N VAL A 185 -4.55 6.30 -14.13
CA VAL A 185 -4.51 5.36 -13.00
C VAL A 185 -3.78 4.08 -13.38
N ASP A 186 -3.13 3.44 -12.40
CA ASP A 186 -2.36 2.21 -12.61
C ASP A 186 -3.24 1.01 -12.25
N LEU A 187 -3.90 0.42 -13.26
CA LEU A 187 -4.75 -0.75 -13.05
C LEU A 187 -3.91 -2.00 -12.76
N SER A 188 -4.38 -2.81 -11.80
CA SER A 188 -3.87 -4.18 -11.65
C SER A 188 -4.18 -5.03 -12.89
N SER A 189 -3.29 -5.96 -13.21
CA SER A 189 -3.44 -6.86 -14.36
C SER A 189 -4.81 -7.56 -14.36
N GLY A 190 -5.45 -7.61 -15.53
CA GLY A 190 -6.79 -8.22 -15.72
C GLY A 190 -7.96 -7.44 -15.12
N THR A 191 -7.74 -6.29 -14.48
CA THR A 191 -8.81 -5.48 -13.89
C THR A 191 -9.50 -4.61 -14.95
N ARG A 192 -10.83 -4.61 -14.92
CA ARG A 192 -11.67 -3.72 -15.76
C ARG A 192 -12.28 -2.65 -14.89
N ILE A 193 -12.47 -1.44 -15.42
CA ILE A 193 -13.29 -0.44 -14.73
C ILE A 193 -14.75 -0.65 -15.17
N LEU A 194 -15.63 -0.80 -14.19
CA LEU A 194 -17.04 -1.10 -14.41
C LEU A 194 -17.91 0.14 -14.23
N HIS A 195 -17.66 0.92 -13.18
CA HIS A 195 -18.51 2.04 -12.81
C HIS A 195 -17.71 3.29 -12.50
N TYR A 196 -18.40 4.44 -12.57
CA TYR A 196 -17.81 5.74 -12.29
C TYR A 196 -18.72 6.57 -11.41
N PHE A 197 -18.12 7.39 -10.56
CA PHE A 197 -18.79 8.45 -9.81
C PHE A 197 -17.91 9.69 -9.79
N VAL A 198 -18.50 10.88 -9.93
CA VAL A 198 -17.79 12.15 -9.76
C VAL A 198 -18.69 13.09 -8.97
N GLY A 199 -18.14 13.73 -7.94
CA GLY A 199 -18.87 14.69 -7.12
C GLY A 199 -18.18 14.99 -5.81
N ALA A 200 -18.88 15.72 -4.95
CA ALA A 200 -18.36 16.21 -3.68
C ALA A 200 -17.93 15.07 -2.75
N ALA A 201 -16.81 15.28 -2.04
CA ALA A 201 -16.25 14.29 -1.12
C ALA A 201 -17.21 13.87 0.01
N ASP A 202 -18.11 14.74 0.43
CA ASP A 202 -19.11 14.44 1.48
C ASP A 202 -20.33 13.66 0.96
N THR A 203 -20.44 13.43 -0.34
CA THR A 203 -21.56 12.65 -0.92
C THR A 203 -21.51 11.22 -0.39
N THR A 204 -22.63 10.76 0.19
CA THR A 204 -22.74 9.37 0.65
C THR A 204 -23.19 8.48 -0.49
N LEU A 205 -22.46 7.40 -0.74
CA LEU A 205 -22.76 6.39 -1.74
C LEU A 205 -23.16 5.08 -1.07
N LEU A 206 -24.16 4.41 -1.64
CA LEU A 206 -24.45 3.01 -1.41
C LEU A 206 -23.55 2.18 -2.34
N LEU A 207 -22.70 1.35 -1.74
CA LEU A 207 -21.85 0.39 -2.43
C LEU A 207 -22.43 -1.00 -2.24
N ALA A 208 -22.53 -1.77 -3.32
CA ALA A 208 -23.05 -3.12 -3.29
C ALA A 208 -22.27 -4.03 -4.24
N SER A 209 -22.31 -5.34 -3.99
CA SER A 209 -21.73 -6.37 -4.86
C SER A 209 -22.80 -7.30 -5.42
N SER A 210 -22.45 -8.01 -6.50
CA SER A 210 -23.30 -9.04 -7.09
C SER A 210 -23.62 -10.20 -6.14
N ALA A 211 -22.84 -10.41 -5.08
CA ALA A 211 -23.14 -11.41 -4.03
C ALA A 211 -24.21 -10.94 -3.02
N GLY A 212 -24.75 -9.73 -3.18
CA GLY A 212 -25.81 -9.24 -2.31
C GLY A 212 -25.32 -8.61 -1.00
N TYR A 213 -24.04 -8.26 -0.90
CA TYR A 213 -23.49 -7.49 0.22
C TYR A 213 -23.40 -6.00 -0.14
N GLY A 214 -23.46 -5.14 0.88
CA GLY A 214 -23.27 -3.71 0.67
C GLY A 214 -23.19 -2.89 1.97
N PHE A 215 -22.81 -1.63 1.81
CA PHE A 215 -22.63 -0.66 2.88
C PHE A 215 -22.64 0.76 2.31
N THR A 216 -22.77 1.76 3.16
CA THR A 216 -22.63 3.17 2.77
C THR A 216 -21.24 3.71 3.10
N ALA A 217 -20.73 4.62 2.28
CA ALA A 217 -19.45 5.31 2.52
C ALA A 217 -19.48 6.69 1.88
N LYS A 218 -18.68 7.63 2.39
CA LYS A 218 -18.52 8.93 1.73
C LYS A 218 -17.60 8.81 0.52
N ALA A 219 -17.83 9.60 -0.52
CA ALA A 219 -16.96 9.66 -1.70
C ALA A 219 -15.50 9.93 -1.32
N GLY A 220 -15.26 10.81 -0.34
CA GLY A 220 -13.94 11.14 0.18
C GLY A 220 -13.21 9.96 0.83
N ASP A 221 -13.94 9.02 1.42
CA ASP A 221 -13.34 7.83 2.04
C ASP A 221 -12.66 6.92 1.01
N MET A 222 -13.07 7.01 -0.25
CA MET A 222 -12.59 6.17 -1.36
C MET A 222 -11.40 6.78 -2.11
N VAL A 223 -11.03 8.02 -1.80
CA VAL A 223 -9.92 8.71 -2.48
C VAL A 223 -8.58 8.09 -2.09
N SER A 224 -7.78 7.76 -3.09
CA SER A 224 -6.42 7.26 -2.97
C SER A 224 -5.39 8.34 -3.32
N ARG A 225 -4.31 8.40 -2.56
CA ARG A 225 -3.15 9.26 -2.89
C ARG A 225 -2.21 8.63 -3.92
N VAL A 226 -2.36 7.34 -4.19
CA VAL A 226 -1.54 6.57 -5.15
C VAL A 226 -2.36 6.19 -6.38
N LYS A 227 -1.73 6.20 -7.54
CA LYS A 227 -2.35 5.84 -8.83
C LYS A 227 -2.84 4.39 -8.90
N GLY A 228 -2.27 3.49 -8.10
CA GLY A 228 -2.72 2.09 -7.97
C GLY A 228 -4.06 1.89 -7.25
N GLY A 229 -4.74 2.98 -6.88
CA GLY A 229 -6.04 2.94 -6.21
C GLY A 229 -5.99 2.39 -4.78
N LYS A 230 -7.18 2.27 -4.18
CA LYS A 230 -7.41 1.77 -2.81
C LYS A 230 -8.28 0.52 -2.87
N ALA A 231 -7.88 -0.55 -2.17
CA ALA A 231 -8.80 -1.67 -1.92
C ALA A 231 -9.91 -1.19 -0.98
N PHE A 232 -11.16 -1.23 -1.43
CA PHE A 232 -12.27 -0.62 -0.67
C PHE A 232 -13.50 -1.52 -0.59
N ILE A 233 -13.83 -2.26 -1.65
CA ILE A 233 -14.91 -3.25 -1.63
C ILE A 233 -14.27 -4.63 -1.57
N THR A 234 -14.62 -5.42 -0.55
CA THR A 234 -14.18 -6.82 -0.45
C THR A 234 -15.12 -7.71 -1.27
N LEU A 235 -14.57 -8.39 -2.28
CA LEU A 235 -15.30 -9.28 -3.19
C LEU A 235 -14.74 -10.70 -3.10
N ASP A 236 -15.62 -11.70 -3.23
CA ASP A 236 -15.21 -13.08 -3.43
C ASP A 236 -14.98 -13.34 -4.93
N GLU A 237 -14.42 -14.50 -5.28
CA GLU A 237 -14.09 -14.82 -6.67
C GLU A 237 -15.34 -14.87 -7.57
N GLY A 238 -15.32 -14.11 -8.67
CA GLY A 238 -16.43 -14.03 -9.63
C GLY A 238 -17.52 -13.01 -9.27
N ASP A 239 -17.38 -12.30 -8.15
CA ASP A 239 -18.22 -11.16 -7.80
C ASP A 239 -17.72 -9.86 -8.40
N GLU A 240 -18.65 -8.96 -8.69
CA GLU A 240 -18.38 -7.64 -9.23
C GLU A 240 -19.11 -6.56 -8.40
N PRO A 241 -18.53 -5.35 -8.30
CA PRO A 241 -19.25 -4.22 -7.73
C PRO A 241 -20.42 -3.82 -8.64
N LEU A 242 -21.53 -3.43 -8.02
CA LEU A 242 -22.69 -2.86 -8.69
C LEU A 242 -22.53 -1.34 -8.84
N VAL A 243 -23.42 -0.73 -9.63
CA VAL A 243 -23.45 0.72 -9.83
C VAL A 243 -23.62 1.41 -8.47
N PRO A 244 -22.72 2.34 -8.08
CA PRO A 244 -22.86 3.06 -6.82
C PRO A 244 -24.10 3.96 -6.86
N GLY A 245 -24.93 3.90 -5.82
CA GLY A 245 -26.14 4.71 -5.70
C GLY A 245 -25.92 5.93 -4.80
N VAL A 246 -26.34 7.12 -5.23
CA VAL A 246 -26.25 8.33 -4.40
C VAL A 246 -27.34 8.31 -3.33
N VAL A 247 -26.94 8.44 -2.06
CA VAL A 247 -27.85 8.55 -0.93
C VAL A 247 -28.11 10.04 -0.67
N ALA A 248 -29.15 10.58 -1.30
CA ALA A 248 -29.60 11.95 -1.08
C ALA A 248 -30.47 12.07 0.19
N ASP A 249 -30.66 13.28 0.70
CA ASP A 249 -31.37 13.54 1.96
C ASP A 249 -32.83 13.05 1.98
N ASN A 250 -33.46 12.94 0.81
CA ASN A 250 -34.84 12.47 0.65
C ASN A 250 -34.96 10.93 0.48
N VAL A 251 -33.85 10.21 0.52
CA VAL A 251 -33.82 8.75 0.46
C VAL A 251 -34.17 8.18 1.83
N SER A 252 -35.12 7.26 1.87
CA SER A 252 -35.55 6.63 3.12
C SER A 252 -35.37 5.10 3.15
N ALA A 253 -35.17 4.49 1.98
CA ALA A 253 -35.12 3.03 1.84
C ALA A 253 -34.16 2.61 0.73
N ILE A 254 -33.88 1.32 0.66
CA ILE A 254 -33.06 0.70 -0.38
C ILE A 254 -33.86 -0.40 -1.04
N ALA A 255 -33.85 -0.40 -2.38
CA ALA A 255 -34.43 -1.44 -3.20
C ALA A 255 -33.35 -2.34 -3.78
N CYS A 256 -33.49 -3.66 -3.59
CA CYS A 256 -32.59 -4.68 -4.08
C CYS A 256 -33.34 -5.60 -5.05
N LEU A 257 -32.79 -5.77 -6.26
CA LEU A 257 -33.36 -6.61 -7.32
C LEU A 257 -32.46 -7.81 -7.61
N SER A 258 -33.01 -9.01 -7.48
CA SER A 258 -32.32 -10.26 -7.80
C SER A 258 -32.48 -10.67 -9.26
N GLU A 259 -31.56 -11.50 -9.75
CA GLU A 259 -31.62 -12.07 -11.10
C GLU A 259 -32.91 -12.87 -11.37
N LYS A 260 -33.48 -13.49 -10.34
CA LYS A 260 -34.75 -14.24 -10.44
C LYS A 260 -35.99 -13.35 -10.38
N GLY A 261 -35.85 -12.03 -10.43
CA GLY A 261 -36.99 -11.11 -10.40
C GLY A 261 -37.64 -11.01 -9.03
N ARG A 262 -36.85 -11.14 -7.97
CA ARG A 262 -37.30 -10.80 -6.61
C ARG A 262 -36.86 -9.40 -6.25
N LEU A 263 -37.77 -8.65 -5.65
CA LEU A 263 -37.54 -7.31 -5.15
C LEU A 263 -37.68 -7.32 -3.62
N LEU A 264 -36.71 -6.74 -2.93
CA LEU A 264 -36.76 -6.44 -1.51
C LEU A 264 -36.56 -4.95 -1.32
N VAL A 265 -37.40 -4.35 -0.47
CA VAL A 265 -37.22 -2.98 0.00
C VAL A 265 -37.08 -3.00 1.52
N PHE A 266 -36.06 -2.33 2.04
CA PHE A 266 -35.85 -2.21 3.48
C PHE A 266 -35.34 -0.81 3.84
N GLY A 267 -35.40 -0.45 5.13
CA GLY A 267 -35.06 0.91 5.59
C GLY A 267 -33.57 1.22 5.45
N LEU A 268 -33.23 2.47 5.13
CA LEU A 268 -31.82 2.91 5.03
C LEU A 268 -31.07 2.75 6.36
N ASP A 269 -31.79 2.85 7.48
CA ASP A 269 -31.30 2.68 8.86
C ASP A 269 -30.77 1.26 9.15
N GLU A 270 -31.13 0.27 8.34
CA GLU A 270 -30.62 -1.11 8.48
C GLU A 270 -29.21 -1.30 7.88
N ILE A 271 -28.63 -0.28 7.25
CA ILE A 271 -27.28 -0.31 6.65
C ILE A 271 -26.23 0.32 7.57
N LYS A 272 -25.04 -0.28 7.55
CA LYS A 272 -23.86 0.27 8.21
C LYS A 272 -23.06 1.17 7.26
N THR A 273 -22.58 2.28 7.81
CA THR A 273 -21.59 3.13 7.14
C THR A 273 -20.18 2.65 7.46
N LEU A 274 -19.33 2.43 6.45
CA LEU A 274 -17.94 1.95 6.60
C LEU A 274 -16.96 2.86 5.85
N SER A 275 -16.30 3.76 6.56
CA SER A 275 -15.29 4.67 5.97
C SER A 275 -13.98 3.95 5.56
N GLY A 276 -13.70 2.79 6.16
CA GLY A 276 -12.53 1.97 5.82
C GLY A 276 -12.72 1.06 4.60
N GLY A 277 -13.94 0.96 4.07
CA GLY A 277 -14.31 -0.10 3.14
C GLY A 277 -14.52 -1.46 3.83
N GLY A 278 -14.83 -2.48 3.05
CA GLY A 278 -15.04 -3.85 3.53
C GLY A 278 -16.04 -4.63 2.68
N ARG A 279 -16.54 -5.73 3.23
CA ARG A 279 -17.62 -6.53 2.62
C ARG A 279 -19.00 -5.89 2.83
N GLY A 280 -19.20 -5.21 3.95
CA GLY A 280 -20.51 -4.68 4.34
C GLY A 280 -21.44 -5.73 4.94
N VAL A 281 -22.74 -5.44 4.93
CA VAL A 281 -23.81 -6.30 5.44
C VAL A 281 -24.56 -6.96 4.29
N ILE A 282 -25.21 -8.10 4.55
CA ILE A 282 -26.10 -8.74 3.57
C ILE A 282 -27.28 -7.80 3.29
N LEU A 283 -27.48 -7.39 2.05
CA LEU A 283 -28.63 -6.60 1.61
C LEU A 283 -29.83 -7.50 1.36
N MET A 284 -29.63 -8.55 0.56
CA MET A 284 -30.64 -9.53 0.17
C MET A 284 -30.05 -10.94 0.29
N ASP A 285 -30.83 -11.87 0.83
CA ASP A 285 -30.48 -13.29 0.82
C ASP A 285 -30.73 -13.85 -0.58
N LEU A 286 -29.69 -14.41 -1.20
CA LEU A 286 -29.74 -14.92 -2.58
C LEU A 286 -29.69 -16.45 -2.57
N GLU A 287 -30.34 -17.09 -3.53
CA GLU A 287 -30.19 -18.53 -3.70
C GLU A 287 -28.79 -18.89 -4.22
N LYS A 288 -28.40 -20.16 -4.08
CA LYS A 288 -27.11 -20.63 -4.58
C LYS A 288 -26.97 -20.31 -6.08
N ASN A 289 -25.87 -19.67 -6.45
CA ASN A 289 -25.55 -19.21 -7.81
C ASN A 289 -26.48 -18.11 -8.36
N GLU A 290 -27.27 -17.44 -7.51
CA GLU A 290 -28.05 -16.25 -7.89
C GLU A 290 -27.24 -14.99 -7.61
N LYS A 291 -27.32 -14.00 -8.52
CA LYS A 291 -26.70 -12.69 -8.33
C LYS A 291 -27.72 -11.60 -8.03
N LEU A 292 -27.27 -10.62 -7.27
CA LEU A 292 -27.95 -9.34 -7.15
C LEU A 292 -27.66 -8.51 -8.41
N LEU A 293 -28.71 -8.06 -9.10
CA LEU A 293 -28.58 -7.25 -10.30
C LEU A 293 -28.36 -5.77 -9.99
N ALA A 294 -29.05 -5.26 -8.95
CA ALA A 294 -28.96 -3.86 -8.58
C ALA A 294 -29.37 -3.64 -7.12
N ALA A 295 -28.76 -2.65 -6.48
CA ALA A 295 -29.21 -2.05 -5.24
C ALA A 295 -29.28 -0.53 -5.45
N GLN A 296 -30.44 0.08 -5.22
CA GLN A 296 -30.63 1.52 -5.39
C GLN A 296 -31.20 2.14 -4.12
N PRO A 297 -30.63 3.27 -3.64
CA PRO A 297 -31.28 4.11 -2.65
C PRO A 297 -32.53 4.74 -3.27
N ILE A 298 -33.67 4.66 -2.59
CA ILE A 298 -34.97 5.07 -3.11
C ILE A 298 -35.69 6.05 -2.16
N SER A 299 -36.50 6.90 -2.77
CA SER A 299 -37.46 7.76 -2.08
C SER A 299 -38.90 7.29 -2.37
N GLN A 300 -39.89 8.04 -1.93
CA GLN A 300 -41.31 7.75 -2.19
C GLN A 300 -41.70 7.77 -3.68
N ARG A 301 -40.81 8.25 -4.58
CA ARG A 301 -41.04 8.24 -6.04
C ARG A 301 -41.08 6.84 -6.64
N GLY A 302 -40.57 5.83 -5.94
CA GLY A 302 -40.59 4.45 -6.39
C GLY A 302 -39.36 4.06 -7.22
N VAL A 303 -39.52 3.00 -8.02
CA VAL A 303 -38.44 2.45 -8.87
C VAL A 303 -38.95 2.07 -10.25
N ILE A 304 -38.04 2.01 -11.21
CA ILE A 304 -38.27 1.48 -12.55
C ILE A 304 -37.44 0.21 -12.70
N VAL A 305 -38.12 -0.92 -12.88
CA VAL A 305 -37.47 -2.19 -13.22
C VAL A 305 -37.44 -2.33 -14.72
N SER A 306 -36.25 -2.43 -15.30
CA SER A 306 -36.06 -2.70 -16.73
C SER A 306 -35.75 -4.18 -16.96
N GLY A 307 -36.18 -4.70 -18.11
CA GLY A 307 -35.97 -6.09 -18.46
C GLY A 307 -36.65 -6.50 -19.75
N THR A 308 -36.78 -7.80 -19.96
CA THR A 308 -37.41 -8.38 -21.16
C THR A 308 -38.74 -9.04 -20.80
N GLY A 309 -39.82 -8.62 -21.48
CA GLY A 309 -41.16 -9.17 -21.29
C GLY A 309 -41.41 -10.47 -22.09
N ARG A 310 -42.63 -11.02 -21.96
CA ARG A 310 -43.07 -12.16 -22.80
C ARG A 310 -43.05 -11.76 -24.27
N GLY A 311 -42.15 -12.38 -25.04
CA GLY A 311 -41.97 -12.11 -26.48
C GLY A 311 -40.66 -11.41 -26.84
N GLY A 312 -39.71 -11.26 -25.90
CA GLY A 312 -38.37 -10.76 -26.21
C GLY A 312 -38.26 -9.23 -26.34
N LYS A 313 -39.37 -8.50 -26.16
CA LYS A 313 -39.39 -7.04 -26.21
C LYS A 313 -38.89 -6.44 -24.89
N ALA A 314 -38.12 -5.36 -24.99
CA ALA A 314 -37.74 -4.55 -23.85
C ALA A 314 -39.01 -3.99 -23.19
N GLN A 315 -39.07 -4.09 -21.87
CA GLN A 315 -40.18 -3.62 -21.06
C GLN A 315 -39.63 -2.92 -19.82
N GLU A 316 -40.31 -1.85 -19.41
CA GLU A 316 -40.06 -1.17 -18.15
C GLU A 316 -41.32 -1.25 -17.29
N VAL A 317 -41.12 -1.51 -16.00
CA VAL A 317 -42.19 -1.61 -15.01
C VAL A 317 -41.91 -0.57 -13.93
N ALA A 318 -42.70 0.50 -13.93
CA ALA A 318 -42.65 1.50 -12.88
C ALA A 318 -43.45 1.02 -11.66
N LEU A 319 -42.79 0.93 -10.51
CA LEU A 319 -43.40 0.59 -9.23
C LEU A 319 -43.43 1.87 -8.38
N SER A 320 -44.62 2.41 -8.19
CA SER A 320 -44.87 3.51 -7.25
C SER A 320 -44.87 3.01 -5.79
N ALA A 321 -45.08 3.90 -4.83
CA ALA A 321 -45.11 3.56 -3.41
C ALA A 321 -46.07 2.40 -3.07
N SER A 322 -47.25 2.32 -3.71
CA SER A 322 -48.20 1.23 -3.49
C SER A 322 -47.70 -0.10 -4.04
N GLY A 323 -47.07 -0.09 -5.23
CA GLY A 323 -46.43 -1.27 -5.82
C GLY A 323 -45.22 -1.75 -5.03
N LEU A 324 -44.49 -0.83 -4.37
CA LEU A 324 -43.37 -1.18 -3.51
C LEU A 324 -43.80 -1.74 -2.14
N ALA A 325 -44.99 -1.38 -1.65
CA ALA A 325 -45.45 -1.75 -0.31
C ALA A 325 -45.41 -3.27 -0.07
N ILE A 326 -45.74 -4.08 -1.08
CA ILE A 326 -45.68 -5.54 -0.98
C ILE A 326 -44.25 -6.06 -0.87
N HIS A 327 -43.25 -5.34 -1.39
CA HIS A 327 -41.84 -5.74 -1.39
C HIS A 327 -41.07 -5.25 -0.15
N ILE A 328 -41.73 -4.48 0.72
CA ILE A 328 -41.15 -4.05 1.99
C ILE A 328 -40.97 -5.25 2.92
N GLY A 329 -39.77 -5.39 3.48
CA GLY A 329 -39.40 -6.43 4.42
C GLY A 329 -38.14 -6.08 5.20
N LYS A 330 -37.69 -6.98 6.06
CA LYS A 330 -36.40 -6.84 6.75
C LYS A 330 -35.24 -7.11 5.79
N ARG A 331 -34.10 -6.44 6.03
CA ARG A 331 -32.83 -6.73 5.35
C ARG A 331 -32.47 -8.22 5.45
N ALA A 332 -31.70 -8.71 4.46
CA ALA A 332 -31.22 -10.10 4.39
C ALA A 332 -32.33 -11.15 4.27
N ARG A 333 -33.47 -10.77 3.69
CA ARG A 333 -34.51 -11.69 3.20
C ARG A 333 -34.40 -11.85 1.69
N LYS A 334 -35.08 -12.85 1.14
CA LYS A 334 -35.06 -13.14 -0.32
C LYS A 334 -35.86 -12.16 -1.17
N GLY A 335 -36.60 -11.23 -0.55
CA GLY A 335 -37.58 -10.40 -1.25
C GLY A 335 -38.80 -11.19 -1.74
N LYS A 336 -39.68 -10.50 -2.46
CA LYS A 336 -40.87 -11.10 -3.09
C LYS A 336 -40.78 -10.98 -4.60
N THR A 337 -41.32 -11.98 -5.30
CA THR A 337 -41.36 -12.00 -6.78
C THR A 337 -42.16 -10.82 -7.32
N LEU A 338 -41.67 -10.21 -8.39
CA LEU A 338 -42.40 -9.19 -9.13
C LEU A 338 -43.68 -9.77 -9.74
N GLU A 339 -44.80 -9.04 -9.62
CA GLU A 339 -46.07 -9.45 -10.25
C GLU A 339 -45.98 -9.41 -11.79
N ALA A 340 -45.21 -8.46 -12.31
CA ALA A 340 -44.92 -8.36 -13.73
C ALA A 340 -44.04 -9.55 -14.18
N LYS A 341 -44.49 -10.30 -15.18
CA LYS A 341 -43.71 -11.38 -15.82
C LYS A 341 -42.62 -10.82 -16.72
N ILE A 342 -41.59 -10.26 -16.09
CA ILE A 342 -40.41 -9.68 -16.72
C ILE A 342 -39.16 -10.44 -16.29
N LYS A 343 -38.25 -10.70 -17.22
CA LYS A 343 -36.88 -11.11 -16.88
C LYS A 343 -36.07 -9.84 -16.60
N PRO A 344 -35.76 -9.51 -15.34
CA PRO A 344 -35.12 -8.25 -14.99
C PRO A 344 -33.70 -8.17 -15.58
N SER A 345 -33.30 -6.96 -15.93
CA SER A 345 -31.92 -6.63 -16.32
C SER A 345 -31.38 -5.39 -15.60
N GLY A 346 -32.24 -4.57 -14.98
CA GLY A 346 -31.81 -3.38 -14.27
C GLY A 346 -32.86 -2.78 -13.34
N LEU A 347 -32.39 -1.89 -12.47
CA LEU A 347 -33.20 -1.11 -11.54
C LEU A 347 -32.72 0.33 -11.57
N ALA A 348 -33.64 1.26 -11.79
CA ALA A 348 -33.37 2.70 -11.78
C ALA A 348 -34.34 3.44 -10.86
N VAL A 349 -33.93 4.60 -10.39
CA VAL A 349 -34.80 5.54 -9.68
C VAL A 349 -35.38 6.52 -10.70
N PRO A 350 -36.67 6.85 -10.65
CA PRO A 350 -37.26 7.89 -11.51
C PRO A 350 -36.54 9.23 -11.29
N LYS A 351 -36.16 9.90 -12.39
CA LYS A 351 -35.55 11.24 -12.34
C LYS A 351 -36.51 12.28 -11.74
#